data_AF-A0A972HFS0-F1
#
_entry.id   AF-A0A972HFS0-F1
#
_cell.length_a   1.000
_cell.length_b   1.000
_cell.length_c   1.000
_cell.angle_alpha   90.00
_cell.angle_beta   90.00
_cell.angle_gamma   90.00
#
_symmetry.space_group_name_H-M   'P 1'
#
loop_
_entity.id
_entity.type
_entity.pdbx_description
1 polymer ?
#
loop_
_entity_poly.entity_id
_entity_poly.type
_entity_poly.pdbx_seq_one_letter_code
_entity_poly.pdbx_strand_id
1 'polypeptide(L)'
;MIDEVGRVLGDWKTRISGLRADSTAHVVLELLPQIPVLDARTLARHVGVSERSARNALEALEQHEVVLPVDIEVGQRGRPAPWWAARELLDIAQQWVR
;
A
#
# COMPACT_ATOMS: atom_id res chain seq x y z
N MET A 1 -15.38 -3.51 13.73
CA MET A 1 -14.60 -4.40 12.82
C MET A 1 -14.48 -3.76 11.44
N ILE A 2 -15.58 -3.67 10.69
CA ILE A 2 -15.71 -2.74 9.55
C ILE A 2 -15.37 -1.31 9.99
N ASP A 3 -15.70 -0.96 11.24
CA ASP A 3 -15.46 0.39 11.79
C ASP A 3 -13.99 0.70 12.02
N GLU A 4 -13.14 -0.31 12.27
CA GLU A 4 -11.72 -0.08 12.56
C GLU A 4 -10.90 -0.01 11.27
N VAL A 5 -11.16 -0.92 10.34
CA VAL A 5 -10.64 -0.80 8.96
C VAL A 5 -11.13 0.51 8.34
N GLY A 6 -12.42 0.85 8.50
CA GLY A 6 -13.00 2.10 8.03
C GLY A 6 -12.35 3.34 8.65
N ARG A 7 -11.99 3.29 9.94
CA ARG A 7 -11.23 4.35 10.61
C ARG A 7 -9.84 4.52 10.00
N VAL A 8 -9.08 3.44 9.85
CA VAL A 8 -7.74 3.47 9.23
C VAL A 8 -7.81 4.04 7.81
N LEU A 9 -8.80 3.61 7.00
CA LEU A 9 -8.99 4.13 5.66
C LEU A 9 -9.37 5.63 5.66
N GLY A 10 -10.18 6.08 6.62
CA GLY A 10 -10.52 7.50 6.79
C GLY A 10 -9.29 8.35 7.16
N ASP A 11 -8.48 7.85 8.08
CA ASP A 11 -7.25 8.50 8.51
C ASP A 11 -6.25 8.60 7.36
N TRP A 12 -6.06 7.53 6.59
CA TRP A 12 -5.21 7.56 5.40
C TRP A 12 -5.71 8.53 4.33
N LYS A 13 -7.02 8.57 4.06
CA LYS A 13 -7.62 9.56 3.15
C LYS A 13 -7.29 10.99 3.58
N THR A 14 -7.25 11.24 4.88
CA THR A 14 -6.84 12.53 5.45
C THR A 14 -5.34 12.76 5.27
N ARG A 15 -4.47 11.77 5.55
CA ARG A 15 -3.02 11.90 5.37
C ARG A 15 -2.65 12.25 3.94
N ILE A 16 -3.28 11.62 2.95
CA ILE A 16 -2.95 11.82 1.53
C ILE A 16 -3.73 12.96 0.86
N SER A 17 -4.49 13.77 1.61
CA SER A 17 -5.37 14.80 1.03
C SER A 17 -4.62 15.91 0.27
N GLY A 18 -3.31 16.03 0.49
CA GLY A 18 -2.42 16.93 -0.26
C GLY A 18 -1.97 16.40 -1.62
N LEU A 19 -2.19 15.12 -1.92
CA LEU A 19 -1.92 14.55 -3.24
C LEU A 19 -2.98 14.99 -4.25
N ARG A 20 -2.64 14.92 -5.54
CA ARG A 20 -3.63 15.17 -6.59
C ARG A 20 -4.73 14.11 -6.51
N ALA A 21 -5.98 14.55 -6.58
CA ALA A 21 -7.16 13.70 -6.46
C ALA A 21 -7.23 12.57 -7.50
N ASP A 22 -6.63 12.76 -8.67
CA ASP A 22 -6.53 11.79 -9.76
C ASP A 22 -5.25 10.94 -9.72
N SER A 23 -4.43 11.07 -8.67
CA SER A 23 -3.20 10.32 -8.56
C SER A 23 -3.46 8.84 -8.33
N THR A 24 -2.58 8.00 -8.88
CA THR A 24 -2.58 6.54 -8.66
C THR A 24 -2.57 6.17 -7.16
N ALA A 25 -2.08 7.05 -6.29
CA ALA A 25 -2.06 6.83 -4.84
C ALA A 25 -3.48 6.66 -4.25
N HIS A 26 -4.48 7.40 -4.74
CA HIS A 26 -5.86 7.21 -4.30
C HIS A 26 -6.44 5.86 -4.73
N VAL A 27 -6.10 5.39 -5.94
CA VAL A 27 -6.52 4.07 -6.43
C VAL A 27 -5.90 2.96 -5.60
N VAL A 28 -4.62 3.09 -5.24
CA VAL A 28 -3.91 2.12 -4.40
C VAL A 28 -4.56 2.00 -3.04
N LEU A 29 -4.99 3.12 -2.43
CA LEU A 29 -5.61 3.14 -1.11
C LEU A 29 -6.87 2.25 -1.05
N GLU A 30 -7.67 2.22 -2.11
CA GLU A 30 -8.85 1.36 -2.22
C GLU A 30 -8.49 -0.14 -2.44
N LEU A 31 -7.26 -0.44 -2.89
CA LEU A 31 -6.76 -1.81 -3.09
C LEU A 31 -6.11 -2.41 -1.84
N LEU A 32 -5.54 -1.59 -0.94
CA LEU A 32 -4.79 -2.07 0.24
C LEU A 32 -5.58 -3.01 1.17
N PRO A 33 -6.90 -2.86 1.38
CA PRO A 33 -7.68 -3.85 2.14
C PRO A 33 -7.70 -5.25 1.54
N GLN A 34 -7.53 -5.36 0.23
CA GLN A 34 -7.52 -6.63 -0.50
C GLN A 34 -6.09 -7.18 -0.65
N ILE A 35 -5.12 -6.28 -0.82
CA ILE A 35 -3.71 -6.61 -1.04
C ILE A 35 -2.85 -5.74 -0.10
N PRO A 36 -2.76 -6.09 1.20
CA PRO A 36 -2.08 -5.25 2.18
C PRO A 36 -0.55 -5.29 2.07
N VAL A 37 0.00 -6.22 1.27
CA VAL A 37 1.44 -6.32 1.00
C VAL A 37 1.64 -6.46 -0.50
N LEU A 38 2.36 -5.52 -1.12
CA LEU A 38 2.52 -5.47 -2.57
C LEU A 38 3.83 -4.82 -3.01
N ASP A 39 4.30 -5.21 -4.20
CA ASP A 39 5.37 -4.56 -4.95
C ASP A 39 4.81 -3.67 -6.08
N ALA A 40 5.66 -2.81 -6.66
CA ALA A 40 5.27 -1.92 -7.76
C ALA A 40 4.75 -2.69 -8.98
N ARG A 41 5.29 -3.87 -9.26
CA ARG A 41 4.87 -4.72 -10.37
C ARG A 41 3.46 -5.28 -10.17
N THR A 42 3.14 -5.72 -8.96
CA THR A 42 1.80 -6.22 -8.60
C THR A 42 0.78 -5.10 -8.71
N LEU A 43 1.11 -3.91 -8.21
CA LEU A 43 0.27 -2.73 -8.34
C LEU A 43 0.03 -2.34 -9.80
N ALA A 44 1.10 -2.27 -10.60
CA ALA A 44 1.03 -1.92 -12.02
C ALA A 44 0.07 -2.82 -12.81
N ARG A 45 0.11 -4.14 -12.55
CA ARG A 45 -0.81 -5.11 -13.16
C ARG A 45 -2.26 -4.92 -12.73
N HIS A 46 -2.51 -4.59 -11.45
CA HIS A 46 -3.87 -4.41 -10.95
C HIS A 46 -4.52 -3.11 -11.43
N VAL A 47 -3.73 -2.03 -11.53
CA VAL A 47 -4.26 -0.69 -11.87
C VAL A 47 -4.13 -0.37 -13.36
N GLY A 48 -3.32 -1.10 -14.12
CA GLY A 48 -3.12 -0.86 -15.54
C GLY A 48 -2.22 0.35 -15.84
N VAL A 49 -1.22 0.60 -15.00
CA VAL A 49 -0.24 1.69 -15.15
C VAL A 49 1.17 1.13 -15.35
N SER A 50 2.13 1.98 -15.74
CA SER A 50 3.53 1.55 -15.79
C SER A 50 4.09 1.24 -14.40
N GLU A 51 5.04 0.32 -14.31
CA GLU A 51 5.71 -0.02 -13.04
C GLU A 51 6.37 1.19 -12.39
N ARG A 52 6.91 2.13 -13.19
CA ARG A 52 7.43 3.41 -12.68
C ARG A 52 6.33 4.25 -12.01
N SER A 53 5.15 4.34 -12.62
CA SER A 53 4.03 5.09 -12.04
C SER A 53 3.51 4.44 -10.77
N ALA A 54 3.41 3.11 -10.76
CA ALA A 54 3.07 2.33 -9.58
C ALA A 54 4.08 2.54 -8.45
N ARG A 55 5.37 2.50 -8.77
CA ARG A 55 6.44 2.76 -7.80
C ARG A 55 6.35 4.16 -7.20
N ASN A 56 6.19 5.19 -8.04
CA ASN A 56 6.04 6.56 -7.56
C ASN A 56 4.82 6.72 -6.64
N ALA A 57 3.73 5.99 -6.92
CA ALA A 57 2.55 5.99 -6.06
C ALA A 57 2.81 5.34 -4.70
N LEU A 58 3.54 4.20 -4.67
CA LEU A 58 3.92 3.54 -3.42
C LEU A 58 4.89 4.40 -2.59
N GLU A 59 5.87 5.04 -3.24
CA GLU A 59 6.79 5.99 -2.58
C GLU A 59 6.04 7.22 -2.04
N ALA A 60 5.04 7.73 -2.77
CA ALA A 60 4.19 8.81 -2.28
C ALA A 60 3.35 8.37 -1.06
N LEU A 61 2.78 7.16 -1.09
CA LEU A 61 2.03 6.63 0.06
C LEU A 61 2.93 6.35 1.27
N GLU A 62 4.18 5.93 1.04
CA GLU A 62 5.21 5.79 2.07
C GLU A 62 5.52 7.12 2.74
N GLN A 63 5.69 8.20 1.97
CA GLN A 63 5.90 9.55 2.50
C GLN A 63 4.75 10.05 3.38
N HIS A 64 3.55 9.48 3.24
CA HIS A 64 2.36 9.81 4.03
C HIS A 64 2.02 8.70 5.05
N GLU A 65 2.95 7.78 5.30
CA GLU A 65 2.84 6.72 6.31
C GLU A 65 1.60 5.81 6.12
N VAL A 66 1.14 5.64 4.87
CA VAL A 66 0.02 4.72 4.54
C VAL A 66 0.55 3.30 4.36
N VAL A 67 1.73 3.17 3.77
CA VAL A 67 2.46 1.91 3.63
C VAL A 67 3.89 2.09 4.10
N LEU A 68 4.53 1.02 4.54
CA LEU A 68 5.93 1.03 4.97
C LEU A 68 6.73 0.01 4.18
N PRO A 69 8.01 0.30 3.84
CA PRO A 69 8.86 -0.66 3.17
C PRO A 69 9.03 -1.90 4.04
N VAL A 70 9.06 -3.06 3.40
CA VAL A 70 9.30 -4.34 4.06
C VAL A 70 10.30 -5.16 3.26
N ASP A 71 11.24 -5.77 3.98
CA ASP A 71 12.15 -6.73 3.39
C ASP A 71 11.44 -8.06 3.24
N ILE A 72 11.27 -8.48 1.99
CA ILE A 72 10.79 -9.82 1.65
C ILE A 72 11.94 -10.55 0.98
N GLU A 73 12.37 -11.65 1.61
CA GLU A 73 13.33 -12.57 1.01
C GLU A 73 12.66 -13.32 -0.15
N VAL A 74 12.68 -12.70 -1.32
CA VAL A 74 12.29 -13.37 -2.56
C VAL A 74 13.55 -14.02 -3.11
N GLY A 75 13.57 -15.36 -3.19
CA GLY A 75 14.74 -16.16 -3.60
C GLY A 75 15.21 -16.00 -5.06
N GLN A 76 14.99 -14.84 -5.68
CA GLN A 76 15.41 -14.54 -7.05
C GLN A 76 16.79 -13.88 -7.08
N ARG A 77 17.62 -14.28 -8.06
CA ARG A 77 18.90 -13.61 -8.35
C ARG A 77 18.63 -12.20 -8.89
N GLY A 78 19.08 -11.18 -8.17
CA GLY A 78 18.97 -9.77 -8.55
C GLY A 78 18.86 -8.85 -7.33
N ARG A 79 18.74 -7.54 -7.55
CA ARG A 79 18.34 -6.61 -6.47
C ARG A 79 16.89 -6.92 -6.11
N PRO A 80 16.56 -7.23 -4.85
CA PRO A 80 15.18 -7.43 -4.44
C PRO A 80 14.33 -6.22 -4.84
N ALA A 81 13.19 -6.46 -5.47
CA ALA A 81 12.21 -5.41 -5.66
C ALA A 81 11.73 -4.96 -4.27
N PRO A 82 11.64 -3.65 -3.98
CA PRO A 82 11.07 -3.21 -2.71
C PRO A 82 9.61 -3.60 -2.63
N TRP A 83 9.21 -4.00 -1.43
CA TRP A 83 7.85 -4.32 -1.07
C TRP A 83 7.36 -3.32 -0.06
N TRP A 84 6.05 -3.09 -0.06
CA TRP A 84 5.39 -2.21 0.88
C TRP A 84 4.27 -2.96 1.58
N ALA A 85 4.09 -2.66 2.86
CA ALA A 85 3.04 -3.21 3.69
C ALA A 85 2.18 -2.11 4.33
N ALA A 86 0.87 -2.25 4.22
CA ALA A 86 -0.12 -1.56 5.02
C ALA A 86 -0.11 -2.13 6.46
N ARG A 87 0.89 -1.74 7.26
CA ARG A 87 1.10 -2.27 8.62
C ARG A 87 -0.13 -2.13 9.51
N GLU A 88 -0.82 -0.99 9.47
CA GLU A 88 -2.04 -0.78 10.26
C GLU A 88 -3.13 -1.81 9.95
N LEU A 89 -3.29 -2.25 8.69
CA LEU A 89 -4.24 -3.32 8.33
C LEU A 89 -3.75 -4.70 8.80
N LEU A 90 -2.45 -4.96 8.72
CA LEU A 90 -1.87 -6.21 9.20
C LEU A 90 -1.97 -6.34 10.72
N ASP A 91 -1.79 -5.24 11.45
CA ASP A 91 -1.92 -5.21 12.91
C ASP A 91 -3.36 -5.49 13.33
N ILE A 92 -4.34 -4.88 12.65
CA ILE A 92 -5.75 -5.24 12.82
C ILE A 92 -5.92 -6.73 12.57
N ALA A 93 -5.47 -7.27 11.43
CA ALA A 93 -5.62 -8.68 11.08
C ALA A 93 -5.00 -9.64 12.13
N GLN A 94 -3.84 -9.30 12.70
CA GLN A 94 -3.16 -10.11 13.72
C GLN A 94 -3.91 -10.17 15.05
N GLN A 95 -4.65 -9.11 15.42
CA GLN A 95 -5.44 -9.11 16.65
C GLN A 95 -6.55 -10.16 16.64
N TRP A 96 -7.02 -10.60 15.46
CA TRP A 96 -8.06 -11.62 15.31
C TRP A 96 -7.57 -13.05 15.45
N VAL A 97 -6.29 -13.28 15.16
CA VAL A 97 -5.70 -14.63 15.18
C VAL A 97 -5.31 -15.04 16.60
N ARG A 98 -5.33 -14.10 17.56
CA ARG A 98 -5.11 -14.34 18.99
C ARG A 98 -6.41 -14.67 19.70
#